data_AF-A0A7C4HLT6-F1
#
_entry.id   AF-A0A7C4HLT6-F1
#
_cell.length_a   1.000
_cell.length_b   1.000
_cell.length_c   1.000
_cell.angle_alpha   90.00
_cell.angle_beta   90.00
_cell.angle_gamma   90.00
#
_symmetry.space_group_name_H-M   'P 1'
#
loop_
_entity.id
_entity.type
_entity.pdbx_description
1 polymer ?
#
loop_
_entity_poly.entity_id
_entity_poly.type
_entity_poly.pdbx_seq_one_letter_code
_entity_poly.pdbx_strand_id
1 'polypeptide(L)' 'MKFTGDPDGIAALKSFKETRLEYLKYLLQEARTNFDHSTTFKDNDVKFKIVFDPHTGDLDVQKLA' A
#
# COMPACT_ATOMS: atom_id res chain seq x y z
N MET A 1 1.75 -3.79 -12.17
CA MET A 1 1.57 -3.18 -10.84
C MET A 1 1.17 -1.73 -11.02
N LYS A 2 -0.13 -1.49 -10.94
CA LYS A 2 -0.68 -0.15 -10.82
C LYS A 2 -1.16 0.04 -9.39
N PHE A 3 -0.98 1.25 -8.87
CA PHE A 3 -1.66 1.67 -7.64
C PHE A 3 -3.00 2.28 -8.03
N THR A 4 -4.08 1.73 -7.48
CA THR A 4 -5.46 2.22 -7.66
C THR A 4 -6.09 2.55 -6.32
N GLY A 5 -7.22 3.24 -6.32
CA GLY A 5 -7.93 3.60 -5.08
C GLY A 5 -7.68 5.04 -4.63
N ASP A 6 -7.51 5.23 -3.32
CA ASP A 6 -7.48 6.52 -2.65
C ASP A 6 -6.25 7.38 -3.03
N PRO A 7 -6.45 8.61 -3.54
CA PRO A 7 -5.35 9.44 -4.03
C PRO A 7 -4.38 9.88 -2.94
N ASP A 8 -4.84 10.08 -1.69
CA ASP A 8 -3.95 10.44 -0.56
C ASP A 8 -3.05 9.26 -0.21
N GLY A 9 -3.61 8.06 -0.15
CA GLY A 9 -2.83 6.85 0.10
C GLY A 9 -1.79 6.58 -0.99
N ILE A 10 -2.14 6.80 -2.26
CA ILE A 10 -1.20 6.68 -3.38
C ILE A 10 -0.09 7.74 -3.30
N ALA A 11 -0.44 8.98 -2.90
CA ALA A 11 0.54 10.03 -2.69
C ALA A 11 1.52 9.67 -1.55
N ALA A 12 1.02 9.13 -0.44
CA ALA A 12 1.85 8.64 0.66
C ALA A 12 2.83 7.54 0.22
N LEU A 13 2.37 6.58 -0.61
CA LEU A 13 3.24 5.54 -1.17
C LEU A 13 4.33 6.11 -2.10
N LYS A 14 4.01 7.16 -2.87
CA LYS A 14 5.03 7.89 -3.67
C LYS A 14 6.05 8.56 -2.75
N SER A 15 5.61 9.25 -1.70
CA SER A 15 6.50 9.84 -0.70
C SER A 15 7.40 8.80 -0.03
N PHE A 16 6.88 7.60 0.27
CA PHE A 16 7.69 6.51 0.81
C PHE A 16 8.68 5.95 -0.20
N LYS A 17 8.39 5.98 -1.50
CA LYS A 17 9.37 5.59 -2.52
C LYS A 17 10.59 6.52 -2.50
N GLU A 18 10.41 7.80 -2.19
CA GLU A 18 11.49 8.80 -2.16
C GLU A 18 12.22 8.84 -0.82
N THR A 19 11.50 8.66 0.29
CA THR A 19 12.05 8.83 1.64
C THR A 19 12.36 7.52 2.37
N ARG A 20 11.66 6.43 2.04
CA ARG A 20 11.64 5.16 2.81
C ARG A 20 11.42 3.95 1.90
N LEU A 21 12.26 3.82 0.88
CA LEU A 21 12.11 2.80 -0.17
C LEU A 21 12.12 1.36 0.37
N GLU A 22 12.92 1.07 1.41
CA GLU A 22 12.94 -0.25 2.04
C GLU A 22 11.63 -0.57 2.77
N TYR A 23 11.05 0.43 3.44
CA TYR A 23 9.75 0.28 4.10
C TYR A 23 8.64 0.01 3.08
N LEU A 24 8.66 0.71 1.95
CA LEU A 24 7.71 0.44 0.86
C LEU A 24 7.85 -1.00 0.33
N LYS A 25 9.09 -1.48 0.12
CA LYS A 25 9.32 -2.87 -0.31
C LYS A 25 8.77 -3.87 0.69
N TYR A 26 8.99 -3.63 1.98
CA TYR A 26 8.46 -4.46 3.05
C TYR A 26 6.92 -4.52 3.02
N LEU A 27 6.24 -3.37 2.93
CA LEU A 27 4.78 -3.31 2.83
C LEU A 27 4.24 -4.08 1.62
N LEU A 28 4.87 -3.90 0.46
CA LEU A 28 4.48 -4.60 -0.77
C LEU A 28 4.73 -6.11 -0.68
N GLN A 29 5.81 -6.52 0.00
CA GLN A 29 6.11 -7.92 0.22
C GLN A 29 5.09 -8.54 1.17
N GLU A 30 4.81 -7.90 2.32
CA GLU A 30 3.81 -8.36 3.27
C GLU A 30 2.44 -8.53 2.61
N ALA A 31 1.97 -7.53 1.87
CA ALA A 31 0.70 -7.58 1.18
C ALA A 31 0.62 -8.70 0.13
N ARG A 32 1.75 -9.19 -0.39
CA ARG A 32 1.78 -10.33 -1.31
C ARG A 32 1.84 -11.66 -0.59
N THR A 33 2.56 -11.73 0.52
CA THR A 33 2.88 -13.00 1.20
C THR A 33 1.88 -13.38 2.27
N ASN A 34 1.14 -12.42 2.83
CA ASN A 34 0.15 -12.73 3.85
C ASN A 34 -1.15 -13.28 3.26
N PHE A 35 -1.91 -13.99 4.10
CA PHE A 35 -3.11 -14.71 3.66
C PHE A 35 -4.23 -13.76 3.22
N ASP A 36 -4.34 -12.61 3.87
CA ASP A 36 -5.31 -11.56 3.55
C ASP A 36 -4.94 -10.73 2.32
N HIS A 37 -3.80 -11.03 1.67
CA HIS A 37 -3.22 -10.27 0.57
C HIS A 37 -3.30 -8.75 0.77
N SER A 38 -3.05 -8.28 1.98
CA SER A 38 -3.21 -6.87 2.31
C SER A 38 -2.38 -6.43 3.49
N THR A 39 -1.84 -5.21 3.45
CA THR A 39 -1.13 -4.63 4.58
C THR A 39 -1.74 -3.28 4.95
N THR A 40 -1.45 -2.78 6.15
CA THR A 40 -1.87 -1.44 6.57
C THR A 40 -0.66 -0.58 6.85
N PHE A 41 -0.73 0.68 6.47
CA PHE A 41 0.27 1.68 6.79
C PHE A 41 -0.40 2.95 7.31
N LYS A 42 0.38 3.83 7.94
CA LYS A 42 -0.11 5.08 8.48
C LYS A 42 0.72 6.24 7.92
N ASP A 43 0.06 7.31 7.49
CA ASP A 43 0.69 8.55 7.06
C ASP A 43 -0.09 9.75 7.61
N ASN A 44 0.61 10.72 8.21
CA ASN A 44 0.02 11.95 8.77
C ASN A 44 -1.26 11.73 9.62
N ASP A 45 -1.18 10.75 10.52
CA ASP A 45 -2.28 10.30 11.39
C ASP A 45 -3.41 9.48 10.72
N VAL A 46 -3.43 9.41 9.39
CA VAL A 46 -4.40 8.64 8.60
C VAL A 46 -3.90 7.21 8.39
N LYS A 47 -4.76 6.22 8.63
CA LYS A 47 -4.47 4.81 8.30
C LYS A 47 -4.95 4.50 6.90
N PHE A 48 -4.16 3.71 6.19
CA PHE A 48 -4.47 3.21 4.85
C PHE A 48 -4.25 1.70 4.83
N LYS A 49 -4.98 1.02 3.95
CA LYS A 49 -4.84 -0.41 3.65
C LYS A 49 -4.44 -0.55 2.20
N ILE A 50 -3.40 -1.33 1.93
CA ILE A 50 -3.04 -1.79 0.59
C ILE A 50 -3.61 -3.19 0.45
N VAL A 51 -4.41 -3.43 -0.57
CA VAL A 51 -4.92 -4.75 -0.95
C VAL A 51 -4.24 -5.14 -2.25
N PHE A 52 -3.49 -6.23 -2.22
CA PHE A 52 -2.89 -6.83 -3.40
C PHE A 52 -3.90 -7.78 -4.05
N ASP A 53 -4.13 -7.59 -5.35
CA ASP A 53 -4.89 -8.53 -6.15
C ASP A 53 -3.91 -9.55 -6.78
N PRO A 54 -3.93 -10.83 -6.35
CA PRO A 54 -3.04 -11.85 -6.91
C PRO A 54 -3.38 -12.27 -8.35
N HIS A 55 -4.59 -11.98 -8.83
CA HIS A 55 -5.03 -12.32 -10.18
C HIS A 55 -4.53 -11.31 -11.21
N THR A 56 -4.56 -10.01 -10.87
CA THR A 56 -4.16 -8.93 -11.77
C THR A 56 -2.75 -8.40 -11.47
N GLY A 57 -2.24 -8.61 -10.25
CA GLY A 57 -0.99 -8.04 -9.78
C GLY A 57 -1.08 -6.53 -9.46
N ASP A 58 -2.30 -6.01 -9.32
CA ASP A 58 -2.56 -4.62 -8.95
C ASP A 58 -2.68 -4.44 -7.43
N LEU A 59 -2.50 -3.18 -7.00
CA LEU A 59 -2.50 -2.79 -5.59
C LEU A 59 -3.55 -1.72 -5.40
N ASP A 60 -4.62 -2.06 -4.70
CA ASP A 60 -5.70 -1.14 -4.34
C ASP A 60 -5.40 -0.50 -2.98
N VAL A 61 -5.48 0.81 -2.90
CA VAL A 61 -5.20 1.57 -1.68
C VAL A 61 -6.51 2.13 -1.14
N GLN A 62 -6.84 1.76 0.09
CA GLN A 62 -8.09 2.15 0.74
C GLN A 62 -7.76 2.96 1.99
N LYS A 63 -8.44 4.10 2.16
CA LYS A 63 -8.35 4.87 3.39
C LYS A 63 -9.18 4.20 4.48
N LEU A 64 -8.55 3.93 5.62
CA LEU A 64 -9.23 3.45 6.82
C LEU A 64 -9.54 4.68 7.68
N ALA A 65 -10.83 5.02 7.75
CA ALA A 65 -11.36 6.14 8.52
C ALA A 65 -11.02 6.03 10.02
#